data_AF-A0A2E6AV08-F1
#
_entry.id   AF-A0A2E6AV08-F1
#
_cell.length_a   1.000
_cell.length_b   1.000
_cell.length_c   1.000
_cell.angle_alpha   90.00
_cell.angle_beta   90.00
_cell.angle_gamma   90.00
#
_symmetry.space_group_name_H-M   'P 1'
#
loop_
_entity.id
_entity.type
_entity.pdbx_description
1 polymer ?
#
loop_
_entity_poly.entity_id
_entity_poly.type
_entity_poly.pdbx_seq_one_letter_code
_entity_poly.pdbx_strand_id
1 'polypeptide(L)'
;MILSFFIILSTSIFGQSWDNHPELNWKSFETENFIFYFHEGTKRSALEASKVAEVIYEPVTSLYDFKPEDKTAVILKDTDDFSNGLAMFFDNKIEIWTKPMDLDLRGNHRWIQNVLTHEFVHIVQLGASMKYSNKIPAIYLQVIDYEDEKRDDVLYGYPNRIISTPIPGTSVPPWFAEGVAQYMLD
;
A
#
# COMPACT_ATOMS: atom_id res chain seq x y z
N MET A 1 47.46 -6.55 13.77
CA MET A 1 46.76 -5.25 13.64
C MET A 1 45.66 -5.45 12.61
N ILE A 2 44.42 -5.69 13.05
CA ILE A 2 43.29 -5.97 12.16
C ILE A 2 42.71 -4.62 11.74
N LEU A 3 42.79 -4.30 10.46
CA LEU A 3 42.25 -3.07 9.89
C LEU A 3 40.78 -3.32 9.54
N SER A 4 39.85 -2.91 10.42
CA SER A 4 38.43 -2.92 10.12
C SER A 4 38.10 -1.76 9.19
N PHE A 5 37.69 -2.06 7.96
CA PHE A 5 37.22 -1.09 6.98
C PHE A 5 35.72 -0.85 7.19
N PHE A 6 35.34 0.28 7.79
CA PHE A 6 33.94 0.70 7.86
C PHE A 6 33.55 1.31 6.52
N ILE A 7 32.79 0.57 5.72
CA ILE A 7 32.12 1.13 4.53
C ILE A 7 30.90 1.91 5.02
N ILE A 8 30.99 3.24 5.03
CA ILE A 8 29.83 4.11 5.20
C ILE A 8 29.08 4.12 3.87
N LEU A 9 28.00 3.34 3.80
CA LEU A 9 27.08 3.35 2.66
C LEU A 9 26.25 4.64 2.75
N SER A 10 26.66 5.70 2.06
CA SER A 10 25.84 6.89 1.89
C SER A 10 24.72 6.57 0.90
N THR A 11 23.58 6.07 1.39
CA THR A 11 22.38 5.97 0.57
C THR A 11 21.84 7.37 0.35
N SER A 12 22.07 7.93 -0.84
CA SER A 12 21.21 9.01 -1.32
C SER A 12 19.80 8.46 -1.40
N ILE A 13 18.93 8.90 -0.50
CA ILE A 13 17.50 8.60 -0.53
C ILE A 13 16.93 9.40 -1.70
N PHE A 14 17.03 8.85 -2.91
CA PHE A 14 16.17 9.29 -3.99
C PHE A 14 14.79 8.73 -3.68
N GLY A 15 13.85 9.60 -3.31
CA GLY A 15 12.45 9.21 -3.18
C GLY A 15 11.99 8.58 -4.50
N GLN A 16 11.44 7.37 -4.44
CA GLN A 16 10.79 6.77 -5.59
C GLN A 16 9.51 7.54 -5.90
N SER A 17 9.38 8.07 -7.12
CA SER A 17 8.38 7.67 -8.12
C SER A 17 8.21 8.73 -9.21
N TRP A 18 7.74 8.31 -10.38
CA TRP A 18 6.94 9.16 -11.25
C TRP A 18 5.65 9.48 -10.46
N ASP A 19 5.29 10.76 -10.26
CA ASP A 19 4.10 11.28 -9.50
C ASP A 19 4.21 11.64 -8.00
N ASN A 20 5.38 12.08 -7.53
CA ASN A 20 5.46 12.75 -6.22
C ASN A 20 5.08 14.25 -6.22
N HIS A 21 4.89 14.85 -7.40
CA HIS A 21 4.51 16.26 -7.61
C HIS A 21 5.18 17.25 -6.62
N PRO A 22 6.52 17.37 -6.62
CA PRO A 22 7.26 18.20 -5.68
C PRO A 22 7.04 19.71 -5.91
N GLU A 23 6.49 20.09 -7.06
CA GLU A 23 6.09 21.45 -7.40
C GLU A 23 4.88 21.95 -6.60
N LEU A 24 4.12 21.04 -5.99
CA LEU A 24 2.94 21.39 -5.19
C LEU A 24 3.33 21.81 -3.77
N ASN A 25 2.56 22.73 -3.21
CA ASN A 25 2.69 23.14 -1.81
C ASN A 25 1.97 22.15 -0.88
N TRP A 26 2.66 21.07 -0.54
CA TRP A 26 2.16 20.04 0.35
C TRP A 26 2.06 20.52 1.80
N LYS A 27 0.95 20.16 2.44
CA LYS A 27 0.63 20.43 3.84
C LYS A 27 0.11 19.16 4.48
N SER A 28 0.21 19.09 5.80
CA SER A 28 -0.35 17.99 6.56
C SER A 28 -1.03 18.45 7.85
N PHE A 29 -1.91 17.60 8.35
CA PHE A 29 -2.44 17.68 9.71
C PHE A 29 -2.77 16.28 10.19
N GLU A 30 -2.94 16.14 11.51
CA GLU A 30 -3.23 14.87 12.15
C GLU A 30 -4.59 14.88 12.82
N THR A 31 -5.12 13.68 12.97
CA THR A 31 -6.28 13.34 13.78
C THR A 31 -5.87 12.27 14.80
N GLU A 32 -6.81 11.60 15.46
CA GLU A 32 -6.49 10.58 16.45
C GLU A 32 -5.84 9.37 15.77
N ASN A 33 -6.43 8.93 14.66
CA ASN A 33 -6.06 7.68 13.99
C ASN A 33 -5.37 7.85 12.63
N PHE A 34 -5.35 9.08 12.08
CA PHE A 34 -4.85 9.33 10.72
C PHE A 34 -3.94 10.56 10.62
N ILE A 35 -3.07 10.55 9.60
CA ILE A 35 -2.29 11.70 9.13
C ILE A 35 -2.72 12.04 7.71
N PHE A 36 -3.15 13.27 7.46
CA PHE A 36 -3.61 13.71 6.15
C PHE A 36 -2.52 14.55 5.47
N TYR A 37 -2.16 14.18 4.25
CA TYR A 37 -1.28 14.94 3.36
C TYR A 37 -2.10 15.45 2.17
N PHE A 38 -2.01 16.74 1.90
CA PHE A 38 -2.81 17.39 0.87
C PHE A 38 -2.05 18.58 0.29
N HIS A 39 -2.50 19.09 -0.86
CA HIS A 39 -1.90 20.24 -1.52
C HIS A 39 -2.95 21.34 -1.73
N GLU A 40 -2.52 22.46 -2.30
CA GLU A 40 -3.41 23.57 -2.60
C GLU A 40 -4.47 23.16 -3.64
N GLY A 41 -5.75 23.28 -3.28
CA GLY A 41 -6.87 22.79 -4.09
C GLY A 41 -7.58 21.59 -3.47
N THR A 42 -6.88 20.73 -2.73
CA THR A 42 -7.48 19.53 -2.10
C THR A 42 -7.83 19.71 -0.62
N LYS A 43 -7.62 20.91 -0.04
CA LYS A 43 -7.89 21.20 1.38
C LYS A 43 -9.33 20.85 1.82
N ARG A 44 -10.34 21.18 1.01
CA ARG A 44 -11.75 20.87 1.35
C ARG A 44 -11.96 19.36 1.43
N SER A 45 -11.43 18.61 0.46
CA SER A 45 -11.49 17.16 0.42
C SER A 45 -10.74 16.55 1.61
N ALA A 46 -9.61 17.12 2.02
CA ALA A 46 -8.85 16.65 3.18
C ALA A 46 -9.63 16.79 4.49
N LEU A 47 -10.33 17.92 4.68
CA LEU A 47 -11.19 18.14 5.84
C LEU A 47 -12.46 17.28 5.83
N GLU A 48 -12.96 16.90 4.66
CA GLU A 48 -14.05 15.93 4.52
C GLU A 48 -13.55 14.53 4.87
N ALA A 49 -12.43 14.12 4.27
CA ALA A 49 -11.78 12.84 4.50
C ALA A 49 -11.47 12.63 5.98
N SER A 50 -10.98 13.66 6.68
CA SER A 50 -10.67 13.52 8.11
C SER A 50 -11.87 13.26 8.99
N LYS A 51 -13.06 13.79 8.62
CA LYS A 51 -14.29 13.50 9.36
C LYS A 51 -14.80 12.09 9.05
N VAL A 52 -14.75 11.69 7.79
CA VAL A 52 -15.13 10.34 7.37
C VAL A 52 -14.24 9.31 8.04
N ALA A 53 -12.92 9.49 7.98
CA ALA A 53 -11.92 8.55 8.49
C ALA A 53 -12.16 8.20 9.95
N GLU A 54 -12.37 9.21 10.80
CA GLU A 54 -12.59 9.02 12.22
C GLU A 54 -13.96 8.37 12.53
N VAL A 55 -14.97 8.60 11.67
CA VAL A 55 -16.28 7.93 11.80
C VAL A 55 -16.18 6.45 11.48
N ILE A 56 -15.40 6.08 10.45
CA ILE A 56 -15.29 4.68 9.99
C ILE A 56 -14.24 3.86 10.76
N TYR A 57 -13.34 4.51 11.50
CA TYR A 57 -12.20 3.84 12.12
C TYR A 57 -12.61 2.67 13.02
N GLU A 58 -13.44 2.95 14.04
CA GLU A 58 -13.85 1.92 14.99
C GLU A 58 -14.70 0.83 14.32
N PRO A 59 -15.78 1.14 13.56
CA PRO A 59 -16.57 0.09 12.90
C PRO A 59 -15.76 -0.88 12.04
N VAL A 60 -14.78 -0.38 11.29
CA VAL A 60 -13.94 -1.21 10.42
C VAL A 60 -12.93 -2.00 11.24
N THR A 61 -12.22 -1.36 12.17
CA THR A 61 -11.19 -2.05 12.99
C THR A 61 -11.78 -3.10 13.92
N SER A 62 -12.93 -2.82 14.55
CA SER A 62 -13.62 -3.77 15.43
C SER A 62 -14.13 -4.99 14.68
N LEU A 63 -14.53 -4.85 13.41
CA LEU A 63 -15.02 -5.98 12.59
C LEU A 63 -13.94 -7.05 12.37
N TYR A 64 -12.68 -6.64 12.27
CA TYR A 64 -11.53 -7.51 12.01
C TYR A 64 -10.72 -7.84 13.27
N ASP A 65 -11.07 -7.26 14.43
CA ASP A 65 -10.25 -7.30 15.66
C ASP A 65 -8.79 -6.90 15.38
N PHE A 66 -8.61 -5.87 14.54
CA PHE A 66 -7.32 -5.42 14.05
C PHE A 66 -7.27 -3.91 13.97
N LYS A 67 -6.23 -3.31 14.57
CA LYS A 67 -5.92 -1.89 14.49
C LYS A 67 -4.53 -1.71 13.90
N PRO A 68 -4.34 -0.79 12.94
CA PRO A 68 -3.00 -0.40 12.49
C PRO A 68 -2.14 0.04 13.69
N GLU A 69 -0.86 -0.35 13.72
CA GLU A 69 0.06 -0.02 14.82
C GLU A 69 0.31 1.49 14.94
N ASP A 70 0.40 2.16 13.78
CA ASP A 70 0.61 3.59 13.65
C ASP A 70 -0.60 4.27 12.98
N LYS A 71 -0.65 5.61 13.03
CA LYS A 71 -1.66 6.37 12.31
C LYS A 71 -1.58 6.11 10.81
N THR A 72 -2.72 5.80 10.18
CA THR A 72 -2.77 5.57 8.74
C THR A 72 -2.56 6.89 7.98
N ALA A 73 -1.61 6.90 7.06
CA ALA A 73 -1.34 8.05 6.20
C ALA A 73 -2.38 8.12 5.08
N VAL A 74 -2.95 9.30 4.82
CA VAL A 74 -3.93 9.53 3.76
C VAL A 74 -3.45 10.68 2.88
N ILE A 75 -3.14 10.41 1.62
CA ILE A 75 -2.64 11.39 0.65
C ILE A 75 -3.77 11.77 -0.31
N LEU A 76 -4.09 13.06 -0.40
CA LEU A 76 -5.14 13.58 -1.26
C LEU A 76 -4.57 14.33 -2.46
N LYS A 77 -4.82 13.79 -3.65
CA LYS A 77 -4.30 14.27 -4.94
C LYS A 77 -5.42 14.80 -5.84
N ASP A 78 -5.05 15.71 -6.73
CA ASP A 78 -5.91 16.26 -7.79
C ASP A 78 -5.05 16.78 -8.95
N THR A 79 -4.06 15.97 -9.32
CA THR A 79 -3.03 16.30 -10.30
C THR A 79 -3.36 15.79 -11.69
N ASP A 80 -4.18 14.75 -11.75
CA ASP A 80 -4.51 14.00 -12.97
C ASP A 80 -6.02 14.02 -13.20
N ASP A 81 -6.43 13.81 -14.45
CA ASP A 81 -7.83 13.56 -14.79
C ASP A 81 -8.17 12.08 -14.55
N PHE A 82 -8.09 11.69 -13.28
CA PHE A 82 -8.25 10.33 -12.82
C PHE A 82 -8.99 10.31 -11.47
N SER A 83 -9.81 9.30 -11.24
CA SER A 83 -10.58 9.12 -10.01
C SER A 83 -10.40 7.70 -9.52
N ASN A 84 -9.71 7.55 -8.40
CA ASN A 84 -9.44 6.25 -7.80
C ASN A 84 -9.01 6.38 -6.33
N GLY A 85 -8.90 5.24 -5.67
CA GLY A 85 -8.19 5.06 -4.41
C GLY A 85 -7.07 4.03 -4.56
N LEU A 86 -6.13 4.04 -3.62
CA LEU A 86 -5.08 3.02 -3.52
C LEU A 86 -4.69 2.79 -2.06
N ALA A 87 -4.94 1.59 -1.55
CA ALA A 87 -4.46 1.13 -0.25
C ALA A 87 -3.11 0.39 -0.36
N MET A 88 -2.06 0.99 0.18
CA MET A 88 -0.75 0.39 0.37
C MET A 88 -0.64 -0.14 1.80
N PHE A 89 -1.23 -1.32 2.05
CA PHE A 89 -1.33 -1.91 3.39
C PHE A 89 0.02 -2.25 4.05
N PHE A 90 1.07 -2.55 3.27
CA PHE A 90 2.43 -2.70 3.81
C PHE A 90 3.00 -1.40 4.38
N ASP A 91 2.61 -0.25 3.81
CA ASP A 91 3.04 1.09 4.21
C ASP A 91 2.07 1.78 5.19
N ASN A 92 0.94 1.15 5.53
CA ASN A 92 -0.17 1.78 6.25
C ASN A 92 -0.58 3.15 5.66
N LYS A 93 -0.76 3.18 4.33
CA LYS A 93 -0.94 4.41 3.55
C LYS A 93 -2.05 4.24 2.52
N ILE A 94 -2.88 5.27 2.39
CA ILE A 94 -3.96 5.40 1.42
C ILE A 94 -3.67 6.60 0.52
N GLU A 95 -3.86 6.45 -0.78
CA GLU A 95 -3.91 7.57 -1.72
C GLU A 95 -5.31 7.71 -2.32
N ILE A 96 -5.79 8.95 -2.45
CA ILE A 96 -7.10 9.26 -3.02
C ILE A 96 -6.94 10.37 -4.06
N TRP A 97 -7.46 10.11 -5.26
CA TRP A 97 -7.74 11.15 -6.23
C TRP A 97 -9.10 11.77 -5.91
N THR A 98 -9.10 13.07 -5.61
CA THR A 98 -10.23 13.71 -4.95
C THR A 98 -11.38 14.08 -5.90
N LYS A 99 -11.14 14.11 -7.21
CA LYS A 99 -12.19 14.28 -8.20
C LYS A 99 -13.03 13.01 -8.30
N PRO A 100 -14.36 13.10 -8.22
CA PRO A 100 -15.24 11.95 -8.34
C PRO A 100 -15.35 11.48 -9.79
N MET A 101 -15.53 10.18 -9.98
CA MET A 101 -16.01 9.60 -11.24
C MET A 101 -17.24 8.75 -10.96
N ASP A 102 -18.18 8.77 -11.90
CA ASP A 102 -19.34 7.89 -11.87
C ASP A 102 -18.90 6.52 -12.37
N LEU A 103 -18.94 5.53 -11.47
CA LEU A 103 -18.49 4.16 -11.72
C LEU A 103 -19.66 3.22 -11.46
N ASP A 104 -19.85 2.24 -12.35
CA ASP A 104 -20.84 1.20 -12.16
C ASP A 104 -20.62 0.46 -10.84
N LEU A 105 -21.71 0.13 -10.13
CA LEU A 105 -21.70 -0.65 -8.89
C LEU A 105 -21.04 0.02 -7.65
N ARG A 106 -20.63 1.29 -7.73
CA ARG A 106 -20.09 2.07 -6.60
C ARG A 106 -21.16 2.53 -5.59
N GLY A 107 -22.43 2.52 -6.01
CA GLY A 107 -23.55 3.07 -5.24
C GLY A 107 -23.60 4.61 -5.24
N ASN A 108 -24.56 5.18 -4.50
CA ASN A 108 -24.87 6.62 -4.51
C ASN A 108 -24.18 7.43 -3.40
N HIS A 109 -23.25 6.84 -2.67
CA HIS A 109 -22.54 7.49 -1.58
C HIS A 109 -21.64 8.63 -2.11
N ARG A 110 -21.43 9.64 -1.26
CA ARG A 110 -20.47 10.72 -1.52
C ARG A 110 -19.09 10.13 -1.84
N TRP A 111 -18.41 10.69 -2.83
CA TRP A 111 -17.14 10.16 -3.33
C TRP A 111 -16.10 9.91 -2.23
N ILE A 112 -15.74 10.94 -1.45
CA ILE A 112 -14.73 10.80 -0.39
C ILE A 112 -15.15 9.79 0.67
N GLN A 113 -16.43 9.79 1.06
CA GLN A 113 -16.94 8.80 2.00
C GLN A 113 -16.69 7.39 1.47
N ASN A 114 -17.10 7.17 0.22
CA ASN A 114 -17.02 5.87 -0.43
C ASN A 114 -15.60 5.37 -0.67
N VAL A 115 -14.79 6.13 -1.40
CA VAL A 115 -13.42 5.72 -1.74
C VAL A 115 -12.56 5.56 -0.49
N LEU A 116 -12.67 6.47 0.49
CA LEU A 116 -11.86 6.36 1.71
C LEU A 116 -12.26 5.15 2.56
N THR A 117 -13.56 4.86 2.66
CA THR A 117 -14.01 3.69 3.41
C THR A 117 -13.56 2.41 2.72
N HIS A 118 -13.69 2.35 1.40
CA HIS A 118 -13.21 1.24 0.60
C HIS A 118 -11.72 0.97 0.84
N GLU A 119 -10.87 1.99 0.67
CA GLU A 119 -9.43 1.83 0.87
C GLU A 119 -9.06 1.53 2.32
N PHE A 120 -9.78 2.08 3.30
CA PHE A 120 -9.50 1.80 4.70
C PHE A 120 -9.88 0.36 5.09
N VAL A 121 -10.94 -0.20 4.51
CA VAL A 121 -11.24 -1.63 4.65
C VAL A 121 -10.08 -2.47 4.14
N HIS A 122 -9.46 -2.12 3.01
CA HIS A 122 -8.27 -2.84 2.52
C HIS A 122 -7.10 -2.77 3.49
N ILE A 123 -6.81 -1.60 4.09
CA ILE A 123 -5.75 -1.46 5.12
C ILE A 123 -5.97 -2.43 6.27
N VAL A 124 -7.19 -2.47 6.81
CA VAL A 124 -7.53 -3.27 7.99
C VAL A 124 -7.64 -4.77 7.64
N GLN A 125 -8.36 -5.11 6.56
CA GLN A 125 -8.59 -6.50 6.14
C GLN A 125 -7.30 -7.20 5.75
N LEU A 126 -6.48 -6.56 4.92
CA LEU A 126 -5.23 -7.15 4.45
C LEU A 126 -4.20 -7.18 5.57
N GLY A 127 -4.18 -6.16 6.44
CA GLY A 127 -3.40 -6.12 7.67
C GLY A 127 -3.73 -7.27 8.63
N ALA A 128 -5.01 -7.52 8.90
CA ALA A 128 -5.48 -8.64 9.71
C ALA A 128 -5.15 -10.01 9.09
N SER A 129 -5.00 -10.06 7.75
CA SER A 129 -4.70 -11.28 7.00
C SER A 129 -3.19 -11.56 6.84
N MET A 130 -2.32 -10.70 7.38
CA MET A 130 -0.88 -10.88 7.28
C MET A 130 -0.41 -12.01 8.19
N LYS A 131 0.43 -12.90 7.65
CA LYS A 131 1.05 -14.03 8.38
C LYS A 131 2.34 -13.62 9.10
N TYR A 132 2.96 -12.54 8.66
CA TYR A 132 4.23 -12.01 9.16
C TYR A 132 4.13 -10.47 9.28
N SER A 133 5.16 -9.83 9.81
CA SER A 133 5.26 -8.36 9.83
C SER A 133 5.17 -7.77 8.42
N ASN A 134 4.66 -6.54 8.33
CA ASN A 134 4.66 -5.71 7.11
C ASN A 134 6.03 -5.49 6.46
N LYS A 135 7.13 -5.85 7.13
CA LYS A 135 8.49 -5.80 6.58
C LYS A 135 8.86 -7.04 5.75
N ILE A 136 8.06 -8.11 5.79
CA ILE A 136 8.34 -9.37 5.08
C ILE A 136 7.14 -9.71 4.18
N PRO A 137 7.10 -9.20 2.94
CA PRO A 137 5.93 -9.35 2.06
C PRO A 137 5.74 -10.78 1.54
N ALA A 138 6.84 -11.49 1.27
CA ALA A 138 6.84 -12.88 0.83
C ALA A 138 8.20 -13.52 1.07
N ILE A 139 8.20 -14.85 1.22
CA ILE A 139 9.40 -15.68 1.21
C ILE A 139 9.34 -16.53 -0.06
N TYR A 140 10.47 -16.75 -0.73
CA TYR A 140 10.53 -17.61 -1.92
C TYR A 140 11.46 -18.79 -1.66
N LEU A 141 10.96 -20.00 -1.94
CA LEU A 141 11.78 -21.19 -2.04
C LEU A 141 12.20 -21.36 -3.50
N GLN A 142 13.49 -21.21 -3.76
CA GLN A 142 14.04 -21.22 -5.13
C GLN A 142 15.08 -22.32 -5.28
N VAL A 143 14.97 -23.07 -6.38
CA VAL A 143 15.96 -24.07 -6.80
C VAL A 143 16.35 -23.75 -8.24
N ILE A 144 17.65 -23.61 -8.49
CA ILE A 144 18.22 -23.54 -9.82
C ILE A 144 19.19 -24.70 -10.01
N ASP A 145 19.07 -25.40 -11.13
CA ASP A 145 19.92 -26.52 -11.53
C ASP A 145 20.55 -26.21 -12.88
N TYR A 146 21.72 -26.77 -13.13
CA TYR A 146 22.53 -26.50 -14.32
C TYR A 146 22.88 -27.82 -15.01
N GLU A 147 23.05 -27.78 -16.32
CA GLU A 147 23.62 -28.91 -17.06
C GLU A 147 25.09 -29.11 -16.68
N ASP A 148 25.56 -30.35 -16.82
CA ASP A 148 26.99 -30.66 -16.76
C ASP A 148 27.75 -29.84 -17.82
N GLU A 149 28.90 -29.30 -17.46
CA GLU A 149 29.74 -28.55 -18.39
C GLU A 149 30.30 -29.46 -19.49
N LYS A 150 30.31 -28.97 -20.73
CA LYS A 150 30.88 -29.70 -21.88
C LYS A 150 32.30 -29.24 -22.24
N ARG A 151 32.81 -28.21 -21.56
CA ARG A 151 34.09 -27.56 -21.82
C ARG A 151 34.75 -27.19 -20.49
N ASP A 152 36.01 -27.56 -20.34
CA ASP A 152 36.80 -27.37 -19.12
C ASP A 152 37.05 -25.89 -18.76
N ASP A 153 36.82 -24.96 -19.69
CA ASP A 153 36.96 -23.51 -19.47
C ASP A 153 35.64 -22.82 -19.05
N VAL A 154 34.57 -23.59 -18.83
CA VAL A 154 33.26 -23.07 -18.42
C VAL A 154 32.93 -23.58 -17.01
N LEU A 155 32.59 -22.65 -16.10
CA LEU A 155 32.35 -22.94 -14.68
C LEU A 155 31.03 -23.67 -14.39
N TYR A 156 30.01 -23.48 -15.23
CA TYR A 156 28.68 -24.07 -15.08
C TYR A 156 28.00 -24.19 -16.45
N GLY A 157 27.24 -25.26 -16.67
CA GLY A 157 26.43 -25.40 -17.88
C GLY A 157 25.25 -24.43 -17.92
N TYR A 158 24.36 -24.60 -18.91
CA TYR A 158 23.15 -23.80 -19.00
C TYR A 158 22.16 -24.18 -17.89
N PRO A 159 21.33 -23.24 -17.39
CA PRO A 159 20.25 -23.59 -16.48
C PRO A 159 19.28 -24.56 -17.15
N ASN A 160 19.03 -25.72 -16.52
CA ASN A 160 18.10 -26.72 -17.04
C ASN A 160 16.85 -26.88 -16.16
N ARG A 161 16.87 -26.39 -14.92
CA ARG A 161 15.70 -26.34 -14.04
C ARG A 161 15.67 -25.06 -13.23
N ILE A 162 14.50 -24.45 -13.16
CA ILE A 162 14.21 -23.31 -12.29
C ILE A 162 12.88 -23.59 -11.62
N ILE A 163 12.89 -23.72 -10.29
CA ILE A 163 11.68 -23.84 -9.46
C ILE A 163 11.66 -22.62 -8.54
N SER A 164 10.54 -21.91 -8.50
CA SER A 164 10.32 -20.79 -7.58
C SER A 164 8.92 -20.93 -6.99
N THR A 165 8.84 -21.18 -5.68
CA THR A 165 7.59 -21.34 -4.94
C THR A 165 7.46 -20.22 -3.92
N PRO A 166 6.44 -19.34 -4.03
CA PRO A 166 6.20 -18.31 -3.04
C PRO A 166 5.52 -18.88 -1.80
N ILE A 167 5.94 -18.38 -0.64
CA ILE A 167 5.23 -18.44 0.64
C ILE A 167 4.74 -17.01 0.88
N PRO A 168 3.50 -16.67 0.46
CA PRO A 168 3.02 -15.30 0.49
C PRO A 168 2.72 -14.85 1.93
N GLY A 169 3.13 -13.62 2.25
CA GLY A 169 2.88 -12.99 3.55
C GLY A 169 1.40 -12.65 3.79
N THR A 170 0.62 -12.47 2.73
CA THR A 170 -0.84 -12.26 2.80
C THR A 170 -1.52 -13.14 1.75
N SER A 171 -2.70 -13.69 2.06
CA SER A 171 -3.43 -14.56 1.13
C SER A 171 -4.93 -14.31 1.23
N VAL A 172 -5.40 -13.29 0.52
CA VAL A 172 -6.81 -12.93 0.43
C VAL A 172 -7.24 -12.98 -1.03
N PRO A 173 -8.30 -13.73 -1.39
CA PRO A 173 -8.81 -13.74 -2.76
C PRO A 173 -9.28 -12.34 -3.18
N PRO A 174 -8.94 -11.85 -4.39
CA PRO A 174 -9.31 -10.49 -4.81
C PRO A 174 -10.81 -10.21 -4.75
N TRP A 175 -11.65 -11.17 -5.17
CA TRP A 175 -13.11 -11.00 -5.11
C TRP A 175 -13.63 -10.77 -3.68
N PHE A 176 -12.99 -11.38 -2.68
CA PHE A 176 -13.37 -11.22 -1.29
C PHE A 176 -12.88 -9.90 -0.74
N ALA A 177 -11.64 -9.49 -1.07
CA ALA A 177 -11.11 -8.18 -0.69
C ALA A 177 -11.96 -7.03 -1.25
N GLU A 178 -12.16 -7.02 -2.57
CA GLU A 178 -12.95 -5.98 -3.23
C GLU A 178 -14.42 -6.01 -2.82
N GLY A 179 -15.01 -7.22 -2.74
CA GLY A 179 -16.43 -7.38 -2.44
C GLY A 179 -16.82 -6.84 -1.06
N VAL A 180 -16.02 -7.10 -0.02
CA VAL A 180 -16.31 -6.58 1.33
C VAL A 180 -16.01 -5.08 1.44
N ALA A 181 -14.99 -4.58 0.75
CA ALA A 181 -14.64 -3.16 0.75
C ALA A 181 -15.70 -2.27 0.09
N GLN A 182 -16.57 -2.83 -0.77
CA GLN A 182 -17.71 -2.10 -1.32
C GLN A 182 -18.89 -1.95 -0.34
N TYR A 183 -18.92 -2.76 0.74
CA TYR A 183 -20.00 -2.67 1.72
C TYR A 183 -19.77 -1.48 2.67
N MET A 184 -20.76 -0.60 2.74
CA MET A 184 -20.75 0.55 3.64
C MET A 184 -22.04 0.57 4.46
N LEU A 185 -21.90 0.86 5.74
CA LEU A 185 -23.03 1.11 6.64
C LEU A 185 -23.50 2.55 6.45
N ASP A 186 -24.82 2.74 6.39
CA ASP A 186 -25.48 4.05 6.30
C ASP A 186 -25.35 4.87 7.60
#